data_AF-A0A383WMC2-F1
#
_entry.id   AF-A0A383WMC2-F1
#
_cell.length_a   1.000
_cell.length_b   1.000
_cell.length_c   1.000
_cell.angle_alpha   90.00
_cell.angle_beta   90.00
_cell.angle_gamma   90.00
#
_symmetry.space_group_name_H-M   'P 1'
#
loop_
_entity.id
_entity.type
_entity.pdbx_description
1 polymer ?
#
loop_
_entity_poly.entity_id
_entity_poly.type
_entity_poly.pdbx_seq_one_letter_code
_entity_poly.pdbx_strand_id
1 'polypeptide(L)'
;MDPFEHAKFLLECNGLDDAAVLLSAHATASTSSSSSTSTSTSTSTSSSNQEASLLLAQLGFKQGNLVAAERHLNSIGKFCTDHMLSQQQVLQQQLRSVAPLLYAAEAALTAGAWHTAREQAAACLATIHPASSCAPGLAARVLLLQATASSQLQDHEDAIQALDTALQLQPDCADALWQRAAAHAASGSHQASFLDLRRLSSLVPHYPGLMEALQTAAAACSQQRRAAVQAAPPPPRRYSRITRGAPCSLGGKGSASDRAAGQHELYQVLGLCSGASREEVRRAYKQLAARLHPDKQAPGASQADRAAAEELFKAVSAAYQALMG
;
A
#
# COMPACT_ATOMS: atom_id res chain seq x y z
N MET A 1 14.78 23.89 20.12
CA MET A 1 15.12 23.78 18.69
C MET A 1 14.55 24.99 18.01
N ASP A 2 15.37 25.73 17.28
CA ASP A 2 14.87 26.86 16.51
C ASP A 2 13.88 26.37 15.46
N PRO A 3 12.74 27.06 15.25
CA PRO A 3 11.69 26.60 14.33
C PRO A 3 12.19 26.43 12.90
N PHE A 4 13.21 27.21 12.53
CA PHE A 4 13.86 27.15 11.22
C PHE A 4 14.71 25.88 11.02
N GLU A 5 15.53 25.51 12.02
CA GLU A 5 16.30 24.26 11.97
C GLU A 5 15.37 23.04 12.04
N HIS A 6 14.29 23.13 12.81
CA HIS A 6 13.28 22.09 12.86
C HIS A 6 12.60 21.89 11.49
N ALA A 7 12.28 22.97 10.77
CA ALA A 7 11.72 22.88 9.42
C ALA A 7 12.68 22.21 8.42
N LYS A 8 13.99 22.48 8.53
CA LYS A 8 15.01 21.82 7.70
C LYS A 8 15.07 20.31 7.98
N PHE A 9 15.05 19.92 9.25
CA PHE A 9 14.99 18.52 9.63
C PHE A 9 13.72 17.82 9.11
N LEU A 10 12.56 18.47 9.23
CA LEU A 10 11.31 17.94 8.70
C LEU A 10 11.34 17.75 7.18
N LEU A 11 12.00 18.68 6.44
CA LEU A 11 12.21 18.52 5.01
C LEU A 11 13.07 17.30 4.69
N GLU A 12 14.11 17.00 5.47
CA GLU A 12 14.92 15.79 5.31
C GLU A 12 14.11 14.52 5.61
N CYS A 13 13.23 14.58 6.60
CA CYS A 13 12.33 13.47 6.97
C CYS A 13 11.06 13.36 6.12
N ASN A 14 10.87 14.20 5.10
CA ASN A 14 9.66 14.27 4.27
C ASN A 14 8.36 14.60 5.05
N GLY A 15 8.45 15.27 6.20
CA GLY A 15 7.32 15.86 6.93
C GLY A 15 6.88 17.18 6.27
N LEU A 16 6.33 17.09 5.05
CA LEU A 16 6.12 18.25 4.17
C LEU A 16 5.09 19.27 4.72
N ASP A 17 4.03 18.79 5.37
CA ASP A 17 2.94 19.64 5.85
C ASP A 17 3.38 20.47 7.05
N ASP A 18 4.03 19.84 8.03
CA ASP A 18 4.57 20.52 9.22
C ASP A 18 5.69 21.51 8.83
N ALA A 19 6.55 21.14 7.87
CA ALA A 19 7.57 22.03 7.34
C ALA A 19 6.96 23.27 6.66
N ALA A 20 5.84 23.12 5.95
CA ALA A 20 5.18 24.23 5.26
C ALA A 20 4.62 25.25 6.26
N VAL A 21 4.03 24.77 7.37
CA VAL A 21 3.50 25.62 8.44
C VAL A 21 4.63 26.42 9.10
N LEU A 22 5.76 25.78 9.41
CA LEU A 22 6.89 26.45 10.06
C LEU A 22 7.57 27.49 9.15
N LEU A 23 7.76 27.18 7.86
CA LEU A 23 8.38 28.11 6.92
C LEU A 23 7.48 29.30 6.57
N SER A 24 6.16 29.09 6.46
CA SER A 24 5.20 30.19 6.26
C SER A 24 5.09 31.10 7.49
N ALA A 25 5.15 30.54 8.70
CA ALA A 25 5.25 31.33 9.94
C ALA A 25 6.52 32.18 9.97
N HIS A 26 7.66 31.64 9.52
CA HIS A 26 8.91 32.40 9.44
C HIS A 26 8.81 33.56 8.42
N ALA A 27 8.18 33.34 7.27
CA ALA A 27 7.98 34.39 6.26
C ALA A 27 7.06 35.55 6.72
N THR A 28 6.09 35.25 7.60
CA THR A 28 5.21 36.29 8.19
C THR A 28 5.89 37.03 9.36
N ALA A 29 6.78 36.38 10.10
CA ALA A 29 7.59 37.02 11.15
C ALA A 29 8.64 38.01 10.59
N SER A 30 9.21 37.70 9.42
CA SER A 30 10.21 38.58 8.77
C SER A 30 9.59 39.84 8.11
N THR A 31 8.31 39.77 7.74
CA THR A 31 7.56 40.91 7.19
C THR A 31 7.03 41.86 8.28
N SER A 32 6.77 41.37 9.49
CA SER A 32 6.37 42.23 10.64
C SER A 32 7.56 42.95 11.28
N SER A 33 8.72 42.29 11.40
CA SER A 33 9.95 42.87 11.97
C SER A 33 10.59 43.98 11.12
N SER A 34 10.32 44.02 9.81
CA SER A 34 10.81 45.06 8.90
C SER A 34 10.06 46.40 9.01
N SER A 35 8.93 46.44 9.72
CA SER A 35 8.14 47.67 9.96
C SER A 35 8.61 48.50 11.17
N SER A 36 9.48 47.94 12.02
CA SER A 36 10.02 48.60 13.22
C SER A 36 11.54 48.83 13.10
N THR A 37 11.92 50.05 12.72
CA THR A 37 13.22 50.74 12.99
C THR A 37 14.41 49.89 13.47
N SER A 38 15.40 49.62 12.61
CA SER A 38 16.84 49.56 12.98
C SER A 38 17.76 49.31 11.77
N THR A 39 18.85 50.08 11.70
CA THR A 39 19.66 50.33 10.48
C THR A 39 20.99 49.56 10.41
N SER A 40 21.18 48.46 11.14
CA SER A 40 22.50 47.77 11.17
C SER A 40 22.50 46.24 11.27
N THR A 41 21.34 45.57 11.24
CA THR A 41 21.22 44.10 11.26
C THR A 41 20.78 43.49 9.92
N SER A 42 20.68 44.30 8.87
CA SER A 42 19.99 43.97 7.61
C SER A 42 20.63 42.86 6.77
N THR A 43 21.94 42.63 6.89
CA THR A 43 22.64 41.61 6.07
C THR A 43 22.35 40.18 6.52
N SER A 44 22.40 39.88 7.82
CA SER A 44 22.08 38.54 8.34
C SER A 44 20.61 38.18 8.15
N THR A 45 19.70 39.14 8.37
CA THR A 45 18.26 38.96 8.11
C THR A 45 17.95 38.76 6.63
N SER A 46 18.73 39.35 5.72
CA SER A 46 18.56 39.13 4.28
C SER A 46 19.00 37.74 3.85
N SER A 47 20.08 37.20 4.43
CA SER A 47 20.57 35.84 4.17
C SER A 47 19.59 34.79 4.69
N SER A 48 19.09 34.94 5.92
CA SER A 48 18.12 34.01 6.51
C SER A 48 16.78 34.01 5.77
N ASN A 49 16.35 35.17 5.27
CA ASN A 49 15.14 35.26 4.44
C ASN A 49 15.33 34.59 3.07
N GLN A 50 16.51 34.67 2.46
CA GLN A 50 16.80 33.95 1.21
C GLN A 50 16.90 32.44 1.42
N GLU A 51 17.51 32.00 2.52
CA GLU A 51 17.56 30.58 2.90
C GLU A 51 16.13 30.02 3.10
N ALA A 52 15.25 30.79 3.76
CA ALA A 52 13.84 30.43 3.89
C ALA A 52 13.14 30.29 2.54
N SER A 53 13.37 31.20 1.59
CA SER A 53 12.84 31.10 0.23
C SER A 53 13.36 29.87 -0.52
N LEU A 54 14.63 29.50 -0.34
CA LEU A 54 15.20 28.28 -0.93
C LEU A 54 14.55 27.02 -0.35
N LEU A 55 14.36 26.96 0.97
CA LEU A 55 13.67 25.84 1.63
C LEU A 55 12.20 25.74 1.19
N LEU A 56 11.50 26.87 1.01
CA LEU A 56 10.15 26.91 0.44
C LEU A 56 10.11 26.41 -1.01
N ALA A 57 11.13 26.73 -1.81
CA ALA A 57 11.25 26.20 -3.16
C ALA A 57 11.48 24.68 -3.18
N GLN A 58 12.34 24.17 -2.30
CA GLN A 58 12.55 22.73 -2.11
C GLN A 58 11.26 22.04 -1.67
N LEU A 59 10.56 22.62 -0.69
CA LEU A 59 9.27 22.12 -0.22
C LEU A 59 8.24 22.04 -1.36
N GLY A 60 8.10 23.13 -2.13
CA GLY A 60 7.19 23.18 -3.28
C GLY A 60 7.53 22.11 -4.32
N PHE A 61 8.82 21.89 -4.59
CA PHE A 61 9.28 20.82 -5.47
C PHE A 61 8.91 19.43 -4.93
N LYS A 62 9.14 19.17 -3.63
CA LYS A 62 8.80 17.89 -2.98
C LYS A 62 7.31 17.61 -2.95
N GLN A 63 6.48 18.64 -2.73
CA GLN A 63 5.01 18.55 -2.77
C GLN A 63 4.48 18.41 -4.20
N GLY A 64 5.28 18.74 -5.22
CA GLY A 64 4.87 18.76 -6.62
C GLY A 64 4.26 20.08 -7.08
N ASN A 65 4.23 21.13 -6.25
CA ASN A 65 3.80 22.47 -6.67
C ASN A 65 4.94 23.24 -7.36
N LEU A 66 5.22 22.87 -8.60
CA LEU A 66 6.32 23.43 -9.40
C LEU A 66 6.19 24.95 -9.60
N VAL A 67 4.97 25.46 -9.77
CA VAL A 67 4.69 26.90 -9.94
C VAL A 67 5.06 27.69 -8.68
N ALA A 68 4.79 27.15 -7.49
CA ALA A 68 5.23 27.78 -6.25
C ALA A 68 6.75 27.72 -6.10
N ALA A 69 7.36 26.57 -6.43
CA ALA A 69 8.81 26.40 -6.36
C ALA A 69 9.57 27.42 -7.22
N GLU A 70 9.14 27.61 -8.48
CA GLU A 70 9.73 28.60 -9.39
C GLU A 70 9.55 30.04 -8.87
N ARG A 71 8.38 30.38 -8.34
CA ARG A 71 8.13 31.70 -7.74
C ARG A 71 9.09 31.99 -6.58
N HIS A 72 9.30 31.02 -5.69
CA HIS A 72 10.23 31.17 -4.57
C HIS A 72 11.68 31.27 -5.04
N LEU A 73 12.11 30.49 -6.04
CA LEU A 73 13.45 30.62 -6.62
C LEU A 73 13.69 31.99 -7.27
N ASN A 74 12.69 32.53 -7.97
CA ASN A 74 12.80 33.84 -8.61
C ASN A 74 12.83 34.98 -7.58
N SER A 75 12.35 34.75 -6.36
CA SER A 75 12.43 35.71 -5.25
C SER A 75 13.84 35.81 -4.63
N ILE A 76 14.71 34.83 -4.89
CA ILE A 76 16.08 34.80 -4.36
C ILE A 76 16.93 35.83 -5.12
N GLY A 77 17.47 36.81 -4.40
CA GLY A 77 18.29 37.89 -4.94
C GLY A 77 19.72 37.48 -5.29
N LYS A 78 20.47 38.40 -5.91
CA LYS A 78 21.86 38.18 -6.39
C LYS A 78 22.89 37.91 -5.27
N PHE A 79 22.60 38.28 -4.03
CA PHE A 79 23.53 38.20 -2.91
C PHE A 79 23.34 36.89 -2.12
N CYS A 80 23.71 35.76 -2.73
CA CYS A 80 23.70 34.45 -2.08
C CYS A 80 25.12 34.02 -1.65
N THR A 81 25.22 33.18 -0.63
CA THR A 81 26.46 32.44 -0.33
C THR A 81 26.72 31.39 -1.41
N ASP A 82 27.98 31.01 -1.65
CA ASP A 82 28.34 30.05 -2.72
C ASP A 82 27.62 28.70 -2.54
N HIS A 83 27.45 28.25 -1.30
CA HIS A 83 26.73 27.01 -1.00
C HIS A 83 25.24 27.11 -1.39
N MET A 84 24.58 28.20 -1.02
CA MET A 84 23.18 28.47 -1.40
C MET A 84 23.00 28.57 -2.91
N LEU A 85 23.93 29.24 -3.59
CA LEU A 85 23.92 29.38 -5.05
C LEU A 85 23.99 28.01 -5.73
N SER A 86 24.85 27.11 -5.24
CA SER A 86 24.94 25.75 -5.79
C SER A 86 23.63 24.97 -5.62
N GLN A 87 22.98 25.07 -4.46
CA GLN A 87 21.70 24.42 -4.19
C GLN A 87 20.57 24.99 -5.06
N GLN A 88 20.55 26.31 -5.25
CA GLN A 88 19.61 27.00 -6.13
C GLN A 88 19.76 26.53 -7.59
N GLN A 89 20.99 26.46 -8.10
CA GLN A 89 21.26 26.03 -9.47
C GLN A 89 20.86 24.57 -9.72
N VAL A 90 21.15 23.68 -8.78
CA VAL A 90 20.73 22.27 -8.86
C VAL A 90 19.21 22.17 -8.93
N LEU A 91 18.49 22.88 -8.05
CA LEU A 91 17.03 22.85 -8.03
C LEU A 91 16.42 23.45 -9.31
N GLN A 92 16.99 24.55 -9.82
CA GLN A 92 16.59 25.13 -11.10
C GLN A 92 16.79 24.16 -12.27
N GLN A 93 17.90 23.43 -12.29
CA GLN A 93 18.16 22.44 -13.33
C GLN A 93 17.15 21.28 -13.26
N GLN A 94 16.80 20.82 -12.05
CA GLN A 94 15.76 19.80 -11.84
C GLN A 94 14.38 20.27 -12.28
N LEU A 95 14.00 21.52 -11.96
CA LEU A 95 12.73 22.08 -12.43
C LEU A 95 12.68 22.18 -13.94
N ARG A 96 13.76 22.63 -14.57
CA ARG A 96 13.83 22.81 -16.02
C ARG A 96 13.70 21.48 -16.78
N SER A 97 14.14 20.36 -16.21
CA SER A 97 13.94 19.04 -16.83
C SER A 97 12.55 18.46 -16.57
N VAL A 98 11.99 18.65 -15.38
CA VAL A 98 10.73 17.99 -14.97
C VAL A 98 9.48 18.78 -15.38
N ALA A 99 9.47 20.10 -15.19
CA ALA A 99 8.31 20.95 -15.43
C ALA A 99 7.71 20.81 -16.85
N PRO A 100 8.48 20.86 -17.96
CA PRO A 100 7.90 20.78 -19.29
C PRO A 100 7.24 19.44 -19.56
N LEU A 101 7.82 18.34 -19.07
CA LEU A 101 7.26 16.99 -19.25
C LEU A 101 5.93 16.85 -18.50
N LEU A 102 5.86 17.39 -17.28
CA LEU A 102 4.66 17.32 -16.47
C LEU A 102 3.52 18.16 -17.07
N TYR A 103 3.81 19.41 -17.48
CA TYR A 103 2.81 20.25 -18.12
C TYR A 103 2.38 19.68 -19.48
N ALA A 104 3.29 19.05 -20.22
CA ALA A 104 2.95 18.35 -21.45
C ALA A 104 2.01 17.16 -21.19
N ALA A 105 2.23 16.39 -20.12
CA ALA A 105 1.35 15.31 -19.73
C ALA A 105 -0.05 15.82 -19.33
N GLU A 106 -0.13 16.88 -18.51
CA GLU A 106 -1.40 17.51 -18.13
C GLU A 106 -2.15 18.06 -19.36
N ALA A 107 -1.45 18.77 -20.24
CA ALA A 107 -2.02 19.28 -21.48
C ALA A 107 -2.53 18.14 -22.38
N ALA A 108 -1.77 17.06 -22.51
CA ALA A 108 -2.17 15.88 -23.27
C ALA A 108 -3.44 15.21 -22.72
N LEU A 109 -3.62 15.16 -21.40
CA LEU A 109 -4.86 14.68 -20.79
C LEU A 109 -6.04 15.58 -21.14
N THR A 110 -5.88 16.90 -21.05
CA THR A 110 -6.96 17.83 -21.43
C THR A 110 -7.32 17.75 -22.91
N ALA A 111 -6.34 17.43 -23.76
CA ALA A 111 -6.53 17.22 -25.20
C ALA A 111 -7.10 15.83 -25.56
N GLY A 112 -7.24 14.92 -24.59
CA GLY A 112 -7.66 13.54 -24.83
C GLY A 112 -6.61 12.66 -25.52
N ALA A 113 -5.35 13.10 -25.57
CA ALA A 113 -4.24 12.36 -26.18
C ALA A 113 -3.59 11.41 -25.17
N TRP A 114 -4.33 10.39 -24.73
CA TRP A 114 -3.98 9.52 -23.60
C TRP A 114 -2.63 8.80 -23.74
N HIS A 115 -2.30 8.33 -24.95
CA HIS A 115 -1.00 7.69 -25.21
C HIS A 115 0.16 8.65 -24.98
N THR A 116 0.07 9.88 -25.49
CA THR A 116 1.10 10.90 -25.29
C THR A 116 1.20 11.31 -23.83
N ALA A 117 0.08 11.41 -23.11
CA ALA A 117 0.08 11.67 -21.68
C ALA A 117 0.82 10.57 -20.91
N ARG A 118 0.58 9.31 -21.25
CA ARG A 118 1.26 8.15 -20.63
C ARG A 118 2.77 8.17 -20.90
N GLU A 119 3.18 8.48 -22.14
CA GLU A 119 4.60 8.58 -22.51
C GLU A 119 5.31 9.73 -21.78
N GLN A 120 4.68 10.91 -21.72
CA GLN A 120 5.25 12.07 -21.02
C GLN A 120 5.32 11.83 -19.50
N ALA A 121 4.31 11.18 -18.91
CA ALA A 121 4.33 10.79 -17.50
C ALA A 121 5.44 9.76 -17.21
N ALA A 122 5.64 8.77 -18.07
CA ALA A 122 6.73 7.80 -17.94
C ALA A 122 8.10 8.49 -18.06
N ALA A 123 8.26 9.43 -19.00
CA ALA A 123 9.47 10.24 -19.11
C ALA A 123 9.72 11.10 -17.86
N CYS A 124 8.68 11.73 -17.30
CA CYS A 124 8.77 12.44 -16.02
C CYS A 124 9.29 11.52 -14.91
N LEU A 125 8.67 10.35 -14.74
CA LEU A 125 9.05 9.40 -13.70
C LEU A 125 10.50 8.93 -13.88
N ALA A 126 10.96 8.71 -15.12
CA ALA A 126 12.35 8.35 -15.39
C ALA A 126 13.33 9.47 -14.97
N THR A 127 12.97 10.73 -15.18
CA THR A 127 13.79 11.87 -14.72
C THR A 127 13.78 12.02 -13.19
N ILE A 128 12.68 11.64 -12.53
CA ILE A 128 12.53 11.66 -11.08
C ILE A 128 13.14 10.40 -10.44
N HIS A 129 13.30 9.29 -11.15
CA HIS A 129 13.63 7.95 -10.63
C HIS A 129 14.92 7.83 -9.80
N PRO A 130 16.02 8.57 -10.04
CA PRO A 130 17.15 8.60 -9.10
C PRO A 130 16.87 9.40 -7.81
N ALA A 131 15.75 10.11 -7.75
CA ALA A 131 15.35 11.09 -6.72
C ALA A 131 13.93 10.86 -6.16
N SER A 132 13.29 9.69 -6.37
CA SER A 132 11.91 9.43 -5.93
C SER A 132 11.74 9.46 -4.41
N SER A 133 12.76 9.07 -3.65
CA SER A 133 12.83 9.25 -2.19
C SER A 133 12.85 10.73 -1.77
N CYS A 134 13.36 11.60 -2.65
CA CYS A 134 13.52 13.02 -2.38
C CYS A 134 12.26 13.84 -2.65
N ALA A 135 11.32 13.38 -3.49
CA ALA A 135 10.12 14.15 -3.86
C ALA A 135 8.85 13.25 -3.97
N PRO A 136 8.33 12.72 -2.85
CA PRO A 136 7.22 11.78 -2.86
C PRO A 136 5.91 12.37 -3.40
N GLY A 137 5.63 13.65 -3.14
CA GLY A 137 4.40 14.30 -3.60
C GLY A 137 4.37 14.55 -5.11
N LEU A 138 5.49 14.98 -5.67
CA LEU A 138 5.64 15.14 -7.12
C LEU A 138 5.49 13.79 -7.85
N ALA A 139 6.16 12.75 -7.35
CA ALA A 139 6.07 11.41 -7.93
C ALA A 139 4.64 10.85 -7.85
N ALA A 140 3.96 10.99 -6.70
CA ALA A 140 2.56 10.60 -6.54
C ALA A 140 1.65 11.33 -7.54
N ARG A 141 1.85 12.65 -7.75
CA ARG A 141 1.09 13.42 -8.74
C ARG A 141 1.28 12.90 -10.16
N VAL A 142 2.51 12.59 -10.57
CA VAL A 142 2.77 12.07 -11.92
C VAL A 142 2.14 10.68 -12.11
N LEU A 143 2.19 9.83 -11.08
CA LEU A 143 1.53 8.51 -11.10
C LEU A 143 0.01 8.62 -11.23
N LEU A 144 -0.62 9.61 -10.58
CA LEU A 144 -2.05 9.91 -10.79
C LEU A 144 -2.33 10.29 -12.25
N LEU A 145 -1.51 11.14 -12.87
CA LEU A 145 -1.68 11.50 -14.28
C LEU A 145 -1.54 10.25 -15.18
N GLN A 146 -0.56 9.40 -14.92
CA GLN A 146 -0.40 8.13 -15.62
C GLN A 146 -1.63 7.22 -15.46
N ALA A 147 -2.15 7.09 -14.24
CA ALA A 147 -3.32 6.28 -13.93
C ALA A 147 -4.59 6.81 -14.62
N THR A 148 -4.77 8.13 -14.71
CA THR A 148 -5.88 8.70 -15.48
C THR A 148 -5.76 8.38 -16.97
N ALA A 149 -4.56 8.47 -17.55
CA ALA A 149 -4.33 8.12 -18.94
C ALA A 149 -4.60 6.63 -19.21
N SER A 150 -4.09 5.72 -18.37
CA SER A 150 -4.30 4.28 -18.55
C SER A 150 -5.75 3.86 -18.30
N SER A 151 -6.44 4.50 -17.35
CA SER A 151 -7.87 4.28 -17.13
C SER A 151 -8.71 4.62 -18.38
N GLN A 152 -8.39 5.69 -19.09
CA GLN A 152 -9.04 6.05 -20.36
C GLN A 152 -8.70 5.10 -21.50
N LEU A 153 -7.53 4.47 -21.47
CA LEU A 153 -7.10 3.43 -22.42
C LEU A 153 -7.69 2.05 -22.12
N GLN A 154 -8.51 1.90 -21.07
CA GLN A 154 -9.03 0.62 -20.55
C GLN A 154 -7.96 -0.35 -20.01
N ASP A 155 -6.72 0.12 -19.84
CA ASP A 155 -5.62 -0.62 -19.22
C ASP A 155 -5.75 -0.52 -17.69
N HIS A 156 -6.76 -1.18 -17.12
CA HIS A 156 -7.07 -1.08 -15.68
C HIS A 156 -5.97 -1.67 -14.78
N GLU A 157 -5.25 -2.69 -15.23
CA GLU A 157 -4.17 -3.32 -14.45
C GLU A 157 -2.99 -2.36 -14.25
N ASP A 158 -2.53 -1.72 -15.33
CA ASP A 158 -1.47 -0.71 -15.29
C ASP A 158 -1.89 0.50 -14.42
N ALA A 159 -3.16 0.91 -14.51
CA ALA A 159 -3.71 1.97 -13.66
C ALA A 159 -3.63 1.61 -12.17
N ILE A 160 -4.03 0.39 -11.80
CA ILE A 160 -3.99 -0.08 -10.41
C ILE A 160 -2.54 -0.12 -9.91
N GLN A 161 -1.58 -0.59 -10.70
CA GLN A 161 -0.16 -0.62 -10.30
C GLN A 161 0.41 0.79 -10.07
N ALA A 162 0.11 1.74 -10.96
CA ALA A 162 0.51 3.14 -10.79
C ALA A 162 -0.11 3.75 -9.51
N LEU A 163 -1.35 3.40 -9.19
CA LEU A 163 -2.04 3.92 -8.00
C LEU A 163 -1.55 3.25 -6.71
N ASP A 164 -1.20 1.97 -6.75
CA ASP A 164 -0.60 1.28 -5.62
C ASP A 164 0.75 1.89 -5.25
N THR A 165 1.59 2.19 -6.25
CA THR A 165 2.86 2.90 -6.03
C THR A 165 2.64 4.33 -5.54
N ALA A 166 1.62 5.03 -6.02
CA ALA A 166 1.26 6.36 -5.51
C ALA A 166 0.84 6.32 -4.02
N LEU A 167 0.05 5.32 -3.63
CA LEU A 167 -0.40 5.14 -2.24
C LEU A 167 0.72 4.66 -1.30
N GLN A 168 1.77 4.01 -1.82
CA GLN A 168 2.98 3.73 -1.04
C GLN A 168 3.75 5.01 -0.69
N LEU A 169 3.73 6.01 -1.57
CA LEU A 169 4.35 7.31 -1.34
C LEU A 169 3.48 8.21 -0.45
N GLN A 170 2.19 8.27 -0.74
CA GLN A 170 1.20 9.07 -0.02
C GLN A 170 -0.02 8.21 0.36
N PRO A 171 -0.01 7.59 1.56
CA PRO A 171 -1.06 6.66 1.97
C PRO A 171 -2.44 7.32 2.11
N ASP A 172 -2.46 8.62 2.38
CA ASP A 172 -3.69 9.37 2.68
C ASP A 172 -4.16 10.22 1.47
N CYS A 173 -3.63 9.94 0.28
CA CYS A 173 -4.05 10.63 -0.95
C CYS A 173 -5.48 10.23 -1.34
N ALA A 174 -6.43 11.15 -1.17
CA ALA A 174 -7.84 10.97 -1.50
C ALA A 174 -8.07 10.65 -2.99
N ASP A 175 -7.40 11.40 -3.88
CA ASP A 175 -7.54 11.24 -5.33
C ASP A 175 -7.04 9.87 -5.80
N ALA A 176 -5.95 9.37 -5.21
CA ALA A 176 -5.42 8.04 -5.50
C ALA A 176 -6.40 6.93 -5.10
N LEU A 177 -7.00 7.03 -3.90
CA LEU A 177 -8.02 6.08 -3.44
C LEU A 177 -9.26 6.10 -4.35
N TRP A 178 -9.70 7.28 -4.77
CA TRP A 178 -10.83 7.42 -5.68
C TRP A 178 -10.56 6.79 -7.03
N GLN A 179 -9.43 7.11 -7.66
CA GLN A 179 -9.05 6.56 -8.96
C GLN A 179 -8.85 5.05 -8.90
N ARG A 180 -8.30 4.53 -7.79
CA ARG A 180 -8.08 3.08 -7.63
C ARG A 180 -9.39 2.34 -7.43
N ALA A 181 -10.31 2.91 -6.65
CA ALA A 181 -11.65 2.38 -6.51
C ALA A 181 -12.39 2.33 -7.85
N ALA A 182 -12.26 3.36 -8.69
CA ALA A 182 -12.84 3.40 -10.03
C ALA A 182 -12.21 2.34 -10.95
N ALA A 183 -10.88 2.19 -10.95
CA ALA A 183 -10.19 1.17 -11.71
C ALA A 183 -10.57 -0.26 -11.27
N HIS A 184 -10.72 -0.50 -9.96
CA HIS A 184 -11.22 -1.78 -9.43
C HIS A 184 -12.68 -2.05 -9.80
N ALA A 185 -13.53 -1.02 -9.83
CA ALA A 185 -14.91 -1.17 -10.27
C ALA A 185 -14.98 -1.56 -11.75
N ALA A 186 -14.14 -0.94 -12.59
CA ALA A 186 -14.05 -1.23 -14.01
C ALA A 186 -13.47 -2.63 -14.31
N SER A 187 -12.51 -3.11 -13.49
CA SER A 187 -11.98 -4.47 -13.59
C SER A 187 -12.89 -5.57 -13.00
N GLY A 188 -14.05 -5.21 -12.44
CA GLY A 188 -15.00 -6.14 -11.82
C GLY A 188 -14.64 -6.58 -10.39
N SER A 189 -13.61 -5.98 -9.81
CA SER A 189 -13.17 -6.19 -8.42
C SER A 189 -13.96 -5.32 -7.43
N HIS A 190 -15.28 -5.52 -7.35
CA HIS A 190 -16.18 -4.67 -6.56
C HIS A 190 -15.86 -4.65 -5.06
N GLN A 191 -15.32 -5.75 -4.51
CA GLN A 191 -14.95 -5.80 -3.10
C GLN A 191 -13.74 -4.89 -2.77
N ALA A 192 -12.71 -4.87 -3.61
CA ALA A 192 -11.56 -3.98 -3.44
C ALA A 192 -11.97 -2.50 -3.58
N SER A 193 -12.78 -2.21 -4.61
CA SER A 193 -13.36 -0.88 -4.83
C SER A 193 -14.12 -0.36 -3.60
N PHE A 194 -14.97 -1.19 -2.99
CA PHE A 194 -15.74 -0.81 -1.79
C PHE A 194 -14.83 -0.50 -0.59
N LEU A 195 -13.73 -1.24 -0.40
CA LEU A 195 -12.78 -0.99 0.69
C LEU A 195 -12.06 0.35 0.52
N ASP A 196 -11.65 0.68 -0.70
CA ASP A 196 -10.98 1.95 -1.01
C ASP A 196 -11.91 3.14 -0.80
N LEU A 197 -13.17 3.05 -1.26
CA LEU A 197 -14.17 4.08 -1.02
C LEU A 197 -14.50 4.25 0.47
N ARG A 198 -14.51 3.16 1.25
CA ARG A 198 -14.71 3.23 2.70
C ARG A 198 -13.54 3.93 3.38
N ARG A 199 -12.31 3.66 2.94
CA ARG A 199 -11.12 4.38 3.43
C ARG A 199 -11.20 5.86 3.06
N LEU A 200 -11.57 6.19 1.83
CA LEU A 200 -11.78 7.56 1.38
C LEU A 200 -12.82 8.29 2.23
N SER A 201 -13.94 7.63 2.55
CA SER A 201 -14.97 8.18 3.45
C SER A 201 -14.48 8.50 4.85
N SER A 202 -13.48 7.76 5.36
CA SER A 202 -12.89 8.04 6.67
C SER A 202 -11.96 9.25 6.65
N LEU A 203 -11.35 9.55 5.50
CA LEU A 203 -10.45 10.69 5.31
C LEU A 203 -11.22 11.97 4.95
N VAL A 204 -12.08 11.89 3.93
CA VAL A 204 -12.82 13.03 3.38
C VAL A 204 -14.31 12.66 3.30
N PRO A 205 -15.11 13.02 4.33
CA PRO A 205 -16.54 12.71 4.35
C PRO A 205 -17.35 13.39 3.24
N HIS A 206 -16.86 14.50 2.69
CA HIS A 206 -17.57 15.33 1.71
C HIS A 206 -16.96 15.26 0.30
N TYR A 207 -16.45 14.08 -0.09
CA TYR A 207 -15.89 13.89 -1.43
C TYR A 207 -17.01 13.77 -2.49
N PRO A 208 -16.92 14.50 -3.63
CA PRO A 208 -17.98 14.53 -4.63
C PRO A 208 -18.25 13.14 -5.23
N GLY A 209 -19.52 12.76 -5.32
CA GLY A 209 -19.92 11.45 -5.88
C GLY A 209 -19.58 10.24 -5.00
N LEU A 210 -18.97 10.42 -3.82
CA LEU A 210 -18.54 9.33 -2.94
C LEU A 210 -19.70 8.45 -2.47
N MET A 211 -20.78 9.07 -2.01
CA MET A 211 -21.93 8.34 -1.48
C MET A 211 -22.61 7.49 -2.55
N GLU A 212 -22.70 8.00 -3.79
CA GLU A 212 -23.23 7.26 -4.92
C GLU A 212 -22.30 6.09 -5.31
N ALA A 213 -20.99 6.34 -5.40
CA ALA A 213 -19.99 5.31 -5.66
C ALA A 213 -20.01 4.19 -4.59
N LEU A 214 -20.20 4.54 -3.31
CA LEU A 214 -20.31 3.56 -2.23
C LEU A 214 -21.57 2.70 -2.36
N GLN A 215 -22.72 3.31 -2.69
CA GLN A 215 -23.97 2.59 -2.88
C GLN A 215 -23.88 1.63 -4.06
N THR A 216 -23.33 2.08 -5.18
CA THR A 216 -23.16 1.26 -6.39
C THR A 216 -22.15 0.13 -6.15
N ALA A 217 -21.01 0.40 -5.52
CA ALA A 217 -20.02 -0.62 -5.16
C ALA A 217 -20.59 -1.64 -4.16
N ALA A 218 -21.37 -1.21 -3.17
CA ALA A 218 -22.03 -2.10 -2.21
C ALA A 218 -23.07 -3.00 -2.90
N ALA A 219 -23.89 -2.44 -3.79
CA ALA A 219 -24.87 -3.19 -4.57
C ALA A 219 -24.16 -4.24 -5.45
N ALA A 220 -23.12 -3.84 -6.18
CA ALA A 220 -22.33 -4.73 -7.04
C ALA A 220 -21.64 -5.84 -6.23
N CYS A 221 -21.04 -5.52 -5.08
CA CYS A 221 -20.44 -6.51 -4.18
C CYS A 221 -21.48 -7.53 -3.66
N SER A 222 -22.69 -7.07 -3.32
CA SER A 222 -23.78 -7.94 -2.86
C SER A 222 -24.26 -8.87 -3.99
N GLN A 223 -24.34 -8.36 -5.22
CA GLN A 223 -24.75 -9.11 -6.39
C GLN A 223 -23.71 -10.15 -6.79
N GLN A 224 -22.42 -9.79 -6.78
CA GLN A 224 -21.31 -10.71 -7.04
C GLN A 224 -21.27 -11.84 -6.00
N ARG A 225 -21.49 -11.54 -4.72
CA ARG A 225 -21.60 -12.57 -3.66
C ARG A 225 -22.81 -13.49 -3.87
N ARG A 226 -23.98 -12.95 -4.23
CA ARG A 226 -25.18 -13.76 -4.52
C ARG A 226 -24.95 -14.67 -5.73
N ALA A 227 -24.36 -14.15 -6.80
CA ALA A 227 -24.01 -14.93 -7.97
C ALA A 227 -23.02 -16.06 -7.63
N ALA A 228 -22.01 -15.78 -6.81
CA ALA A 228 -21.08 -16.80 -6.34
C ALA A 228 -21.75 -17.90 -5.51
N VAL A 229 -22.71 -17.56 -4.64
CA VAL A 229 -23.49 -18.54 -3.87
C VAL A 229 -24.39 -19.39 -4.77
N GLN A 230 -24.99 -18.80 -5.82
CA GLN A 230 -25.81 -19.53 -6.79
C GLN A 230 -24.97 -20.43 -7.71
N ALA A 231 -23.76 -20.01 -8.07
CA ALA A 231 -22.83 -20.77 -8.89
C ALA A 231 -22.11 -21.88 -8.10
N ALA A 232 -22.03 -21.76 -6.77
CA ALA A 232 -21.43 -22.79 -5.94
C ALA A 232 -22.27 -24.07 -6.03
N PRO A 233 -21.65 -25.23 -6.35
CA PRO A 233 -22.37 -26.49 -6.36
C PRO A 233 -22.96 -26.72 -4.95
N PRO A 234 -24.21 -27.22 -4.85
CA PRO A 234 -24.80 -27.48 -3.55
C PRO A 234 -23.87 -28.41 -2.77
N PRO A 235 -23.64 -28.14 -1.48
CA PRO A 235 -22.77 -28.99 -0.68
C PRO A 235 -23.27 -30.44 -0.80
N PRO A 236 -22.37 -31.44 -0.89
CA PRO A 236 -22.79 -32.82 -0.99
C PRO A 236 -23.73 -33.08 0.18
N ARG A 237 -24.97 -33.51 -0.12
CA ARG A 237 -25.96 -33.86 0.90
C ARG A 237 -25.29 -34.90 1.78
N ARG A 238 -24.81 -34.49 2.96
CA ARG A 238 -24.52 -35.42 4.05
C ARG A 238 -25.88 -36.03 4.36
N TYR A 239 -26.15 -37.21 3.80
CA TYR A 239 -27.10 -38.12 4.39
C TYR A 239 -26.53 -38.43 5.78
N SER A 240 -26.86 -37.60 6.76
CA SER A 240 -26.96 -38.09 8.12
C SER A 240 -28.04 -39.15 8.05
N ARG A 241 -27.60 -40.39 7.82
CA ARG A 241 -28.43 -41.57 8.03
C ARG A 241 -28.84 -41.47 9.49
N ILE A 242 -30.02 -40.91 9.72
CA ILE A 242 -30.73 -41.03 10.99
C ILE A 242 -30.98 -42.52 11.11
N THR A 243 -30.02 -43.23 11.70
CA THR A 243 -30.23 -44.58 12.20
C THR A 243 -31.26 -44.43 13.31
N ARG A 244 -32.53 -44.62 12.96
CA ARG A 244 -33.55 -45.00 13.92
C ARG A 244 -33.08 -46.31 14.53
N GLY A 245 -32.59 -46.26 15.77
CA GLY A 245 -32.31 -47.47 16.56
C GLY A 245 -31.10 -47.34 17.48
N ALA A 246 -31.32 -46.76 18.66
CA ALA A 246 -31.00 -47.38 19.96
C ALA A 246 -31.19 -46.33 21.08
N PRO A 247 -32.11 -46.52 22.04
CA PRO A 247 -32.18 -45.68 23.23
C PRO A 247 -31.18 -46.22 24.25
N CYS A 248 -30.11 -45.48 24.53
CA CYS A 248 -29.18 -45.83 25.60
C CYS A 248 -29.03 -44.64 26.55
N SER A 249 -29.90 -44.68 27.57
CA SER A 249 -29.70 -44.21 28.95
C SER A 249 -28.72 -43.07 29.22
N LEU A 250 -29.29 -41.93 29.60
CA LEU A 250 -28.67 -40.93 30.45
C LEU A 250 -28.16 -41.59 31.75
N GLY A 251 -26.85 -41.56 31.95
CA GLY A 251 -26.23 -41.96 33.21
C GLY A 251 -24.72 -41.79 33.19
N GLY A 252 -24.21 -40.82 33.98
CA GLY A 252 -22.81 -40.80 34.42
C GLY A 252 -22.04 -39.51 34.13
N LYS A 253 -21.94 -38.65 35.15
CA LYS A 253 -20.94 -37.57 35.25
C LYS A 253 -19.54 -38.18 35.50
N GLY A 254 -18.50 -37.62 34.89
CA GLY A 254 -17.10 -37.82 35.34
C GLY A 254 -16.03 -37.73 34.24
N SER A 255 -15.33 -36.59 34.16
CA SER A 255 -13.98 -36.34 33.62
C SER A 255 -13.42 -37.28 32.52
N ALA A 256 -13.62 -36.92 31.24
CA ALA A 256 -13.00 -37.57 30.07
C ALA A 256 -12.42 -36.59 29.02
N SER A 257 -12.38 -35.29 29.31
CA SER A 257 -12.03 -34.24 28.32
C SER A 257 -10.55 -34.24 27.93
N ASP A 258 -9.64 -34.60 28.83
CA ASP A 258 -8.20 -34.37 28.59
C ASP A 258 -7.53 -35.53 27.82
N ARG A 259 -8.00 -36.77 28.00
CA ARG A 259 -7.52 -37.93 27.20
C ARG A 259 -8.11 -37.94 25.79
N ALA A 260 -9.33 -37.41 25.62
CA ALA A 260 -9.98 -37.32 24.31
C ALA A 260 -9.34 -36.23 23.43
N ALA A 261 -8.90 -35.11 24.02
CA ALA A 261 -8.21 -34.04 23.31
C ALA A 261 -6.87 -34.50 22.73
N GLY A 262 -6.03 -35.16 23.55
CA GLY A 262 -4.74 -35.69 23.08
C GLY A 262 -4.88 -36.76 21.99
N GLN A 263 -5.92 -37.61 22.06
CA GLN A 263 -6.22 -38.56 20.98
C GLN A 263 -6.66 -37.85 19.70
N HIS A 264 -7.48 -36.81 19.79
CA HIS A 264 -7.94 -36.04 18.63
C HIS A 264 -6.77 -35.39 17.87
N GLU A 265 -5.77 -34.86 18.58
CA GLU A 265 -4.56 -34.30 17.99
C GLU A 265 -3.72 -35.35 17.23
N LEU A 266 -3.59 -36.56 17.78
CA LEU A 266 -2.88 -37.67 17.12
C LEU A 266 -3.55 -38.09 15.79
N TYR A 267 -4.89 -38.11 15.75
CA TYR A 267 -5.63 -38.37 14.51
C TYR A 267 -5.53 -37.19 13.52
N GLN A 268 -5.45 -35.96 14.01
CA GLN A 268 -5.32 -34.75 13.19
C GLN A 268 -3.97 -34.69 12.47
N VAL A 269 -2.87 -35.11 13.11
CA VAL A 269 -1.54 -35.22 12.49
C VAL A 269 -1.54 -36.19 11.29
N LEU A 270 -2.37 -37.24 11.35
CA LEU A 270 -2.55 -38.21 10.26
C LEU A 270 -3.59 -37.79 9.22
N GLY A 271 -4.29 -36.66 9.44
CA GLY A 271 -5.38 -36.19 8.59
C GLY A 271 -6.65 -37.04 8.68
N LEU A 272 -6.87 -37.73 9.80
CA LEU A 272 -7.99 -38.63 10.04
C LEU A 272 -8.98 -38.03 11.05
N CYS A 273 -10.24 -38.51 11.01
CA CYS A 273 -11.23 -38.15 12.02
C CYS A 273 -10.94 -38.87 13.35
N SER A 274 -11.25 -38.22 14.48
CA SER A 274 -11.13 -38.83 15.81
C SER A 274 -12.07 -40.04 15.92
N GLY A 275 -11.50 -41.25 15.89
CA GLY A 275 -12.25 -42.51 15.85
C GLY A 275 -12.08 -43.32 14.55
N ALA A 276 -11.14 -42.94 13.68
CA ALA A 276 -10.77 -43.72 12.49
C ALA A 276 -10.35 -45.16 12.85
N SER A 277 -10.68 -46.11 11.97
CA SER A 277 -10.38 -47.52 12.19
C SER A 277 -8.86 -47.78 12.13
N ARG A 278 -8.38 -48.83 12.82
CA ARG A 278 -6.95 -49.19 12.83
C ARG A 278 -6.39 -49.44 11.41
N GLU A 279 -7.23 -49.88 10.48
CA GLU A 279 -6.86 -50.08 9.08
C GLU A 279 -6.67 -48.76 8.34
N GLU A 280 -7.51 -47.75 8.60
CA GLU A 280 -7.40 -46.41 8.04
C GLU A 280 -6.12 -45.71 8.55
N VAL A 281 -5.82 -45.85 9.83
CA VAL A 281 -4.56 -45.34 10.44
C VAL A 281 -3.34 -45.94 9.74
N ARG A 282 -3.32 -47.26 9.49
CA ARG A 282 -2.24 -47.93 8.74
C ARG A 282 -2.12 -47.45 7.30
N ARG A 283 -3.25 -47.20 6.61
CA ARG A 283 -3.26 -46.72 5.22
C ARG A 283 -2.75 -45.28 5.14
N ALA A 284 -3.21 -44.39 6.02
CA ALA A 284 -2.77 -42.99 6.07
C ALA A 284 -1.26 -42.90 6.37
N TYR A 285 -0.77 -43.66 7.35
CA TYR A 285 0.66 -43.72 7.67
C TYR A 285 1.51 -44.15 6.46
N LYS A 286 1.12 -45.22 5.74
CA LYS A 286 1.84 -45.69 4.54
C LYS A 286 1.90 -44.62 3.44
N GLN A 287 0.82 -43.87 3.25
CA GLN A 287 0.77 -42.79 2.25
C GLN A 287 1.66 -41.60 2.64
N LEU A 288 1.61 -41.17 3.90
CA LEU A 288 2.43 -40.07 4.41
C LEU A 288 3.91 -40.43 4.44
N ALA A 289 4.27 -41.64 4.88
CA ALA A 289 5.63 -42.15 4.88
C ALA A 289 6.21 -42.22 3.46
N ALA A 290 5.41 -42.63 2.47
CA ALA A 290 5.84 -42.67 1.07
C ALA A 290 6.05 -41.27 0.46
N ARG A 291 5.41 -40.22 0.99
CA ARG A 291 5.55 -38.84 0.53
C ARG A 291 6.69 -38.10 1.22
N LEU A 292 6.89 -38.35 2.50
CA LEU A 292 7.87 -37.64 3.34
C LEU A 292 9.25 -38.34 3.40
N HIS A 293 9.44 -39.46 2.69
CA HIS A 293 10.71 -40.20 2.70
C HIS A 293 11.87 -39.38 2.12
N PRO A 294 13.05 -39.35 2.78
CA PRO A 294 14.19 -38.53 2.35
C PRO A 294 14.68 -38.88 0.93
N ASP A 295 14.73 -40.16 0.54
CA ASP A 295 15.12 -40.56 -0.83
C ASP A 295 14.20 -40.06 -1.95
N LYS A 296 12.95 -39.67 -1.63
CA LYS A 296 11.98 -39.23 -2.64
C LYS A 296 11.93 -37.71 -2.78
N GLN A 297 12.71 -36.98 -2.00
CA GLN A 297 12.84 -35.53 -2.11
C GLN A 297 13.77 -35.21 -3.28
N ALA A 298 13.38 -34.24 -4.11
CA ALA A 298 14.15 -33.89 -5.30
C ALA A 298 15.60 -33.49 -4.93
N PRO A 299 16.60 -33.84 -5.76
CA PRO A 299 18.01 -33.54 -5.48
C PRO A 299 18.31 -32.03 -5.39
N GLY A 300 17.44 -31.16 -5.92
CA GLY A 300 17.51 -29.69 -5.81
C GLY A 300 16.61 -29.03 -4.78
N ALA A 301 15.94 -29.79 -3.89
CA ALA A 301 15.11 -29.22 -2.83
C ALA A 301 15.97 -28.46 -1.79
N SER A 302 15.48 -27.31 -1.33
CA SER A 302 16.13 -26.50 -0.30
C SER A 302 16.35 -27.31 0.98
N GLN A 303 17.48 -27.08 1.66
CA GLN A 303 17.80 -27.73 2.94
C GLN A 303 16.68 -27.52 3.99
N ALA A 304 15.96 -26.40 3.91
CA ALA A 304 14.81 -26.10 4.76
C ALA A 304 13.60 -27.02 4.49
N ASP A 305 13.31 -27.33 3.23
CA ASP A 305 12.18 -28.20 2.85
C ASP A 305 12.44 -29.65 3.26
N ARG A 306 13.71 -30.08 3.18
CA ARG A 306 14.14 -31.41 3.64
C ARG A 306 13.96 -31.56 5.15
N ALA A 307 14.41 -30.56 5.91
CA ALA A 307 14.24 -30.51 7.35
C ALA A 307 12.76 -30.51 7.77
N ALA A 308 11.92 -29.71 7.11
CA ALA A 308 10.48 -29.68 7.38
C ALA A 308 9.80 -31.03 7.12
N ALA A 309 10.17 -31.72 6.03
CA ALA A 309 9.64 -33.04 5.74
C ALA A 309 10.09 -34.12 6.74
N GLU A 310 11.32 -34.04 7.25
CA GLU A 310 11.83 -34.92 8.31
C GLU A 310 11.10 -34.69 9.65
N GLU A 311 10.83 -33.44 10.02
CA GLU A 311 10.07 -33.10 11.23
C GLU A 311 8.63 -33.62 11.16
N LEU A 312 7.96 -33.45 10.01
CA LEU A 312 6.63 -34.00 9.76
C LEU A 312 6.64 -35.54 9.81
N PHE A 313 7.69 -36.19 9.30
CA PHE A 313 7.82 -37.64 9.36
C PHE A 313 7.97 -38.15 10.81
N LYS A 314 8.74 -37.44 11.65
CA LYS A 314 8.86 -37.74 13.09
C LYS A 314 7.50 -37.59 13.81
N ALA A 315 6.75 -36.54 13.51
CA ALA A 315 5.42 -36.34 14.09
C ALA A 315 4.41 -37.45 13.68
N VAL A 316 4.39 -37.82 12.40
CA VAL A 316 3.51 -38.87 11.86
C VAL A 316 3.85 -40.25 12.43
N SER A 317 5.13 -40.57 12.60
CA SER A 317 5.57 -41.84 13.19
C SER A 317 5.26 -41.93 14.69
N ALA A 318 5.43 -40.85 15.45
CA ALA A 318 5.03 -40.78 16.85
C ALA A 318 3.51 -40.95 17.02
N ALA A 319 2.71 -40.29 16.18
CA ALA A 319 1.25 -40.43 16.20
C ALA A 319 0.79 -41.86 15.88
N TYR A 320 1.42 -42.51 14.90
CA TYR A 320 1.13 -43.90 14.55
C TYR A 320 1.47 -44.86 15.70
N GLN A 321 2.62 -44.69 16.37
CA GLN A 321 3.02 -45.50 17.51
C GLN A 321 2.05 -45.35 18.70
N ALA A 322 1.61 -44.13 18.99
CA ALA A 322 0.67 -43.87 20.08
C ALA A 322 -0.75 -44.44 19.84
N LEU A 323 -1.16 -44.60 18.57
CA LEU A 323 -2.46 -45.15 18.20
C LEU A 323 -2.47 -46.67 17.99
N MET A 324 -1.30 -47.27 17.72
CA MET A 324 -1.15 -48.69 17.40
C MET A 324 -0.41 -49.51 18.48
N GLY A 325 0.23 -48.85 19.45
CA GLY A 325 0.79 -49.46 20.66
C GLY A 325 -0.28 -49.64 21.74
#